data_AF-A0A167VQK9-F1
#
_entry.id   AF-A0A167VQK9-F1
#
_cell.length_a   1.000
_cell.length_b   1.000
_cell.length_c   1.000
_cell.angle_alpha   90.00
_cell.angle_beta   90.00
_cell.angle_gamma   90.00
#
_symmetry.space_group_name_H-M   'P 1'
#
loop_
_entity.id
_entity.type
_entity.pdbx_description
1 polymer ?
#
loop_
_entity_poly.entity_id
_entity_poly.type
_entity_poly.pdbx_seq_one_letter_code
_entity_poly.pdbx_strand_id
1 'polypeptide(L)' 'AAFDDHKADVILRSSNNVDFRCYKVLLSFASTFFDGMFSLPQPNGADSDGDAMKDGLHVVPM' A
#
# COMPACT_ATOMS: atom_id res chain seq x y z
N ALA A 1 14.52 5.72 -8.93
CA ALA A 1 14.90 5.25 -7.59
C ALA A 1 14.52 3.77 -7.46
N ALA A 2 15.02 3.04 -6.45
CA ALA A 2 14.44 1.73 -6.13
C ALA A 2 12.99 1.95 -5.66
N PHE A 3 12.03 1.15 -6.14
CA PHE A 3 10.60 1.23 -5.76
C PHE A 3 9.82 2.44 -6.31
N ASP A 4 10.08 2.85 -7.55
CA ASP A 4 9.31 3.91 -8.24
C ASP A 4 8.67 3.42 -9.55
N ASP A 5 8.22 2.16 -9.55
CA ASP A 5 7.57 1.57 -10.72
C ASP A 5 6.10 1.99 -10.77
N HIS A 6 5.68 2.57 -11.89
CA HIS A 6 4.29 3.00 -12.12
C HIS A 6 3.29 1.85 -12.23
N LYS A 7 3.77 0.62 -12.42
CA LYS A 7 2.94 -0.57 -12.47
C LYS A 7 2.60 -1.13 -11.08
N ALA A 8 3.24 -0.62 -10.03
CA ALA A 8 2.91 -0.96 -8.66
C ALA A 8 1.44 -0.65 -8.34
N ASP A 9 0.85 -1.45 -7.45
CA ASP A 9 -0.57 -1.41 -7.12
C ASP A 9 -0.84 -1.05 -5.64
N VAL A 10 0.23 -0.81 -4.86
CA VAL A 10 0.18 -0.34 -3.47
C VAL A 10 1.41 0.50 -3.13
N ILE A 11 1.25 1.44 -2.20
CA ILE A 11 2.35 2.19 -1.59
C ILE A 11 2.46 1.78 -0.13
N LEU A 12 3.63 1.33 0.31
CA LEU A 12 3.95 1.19 1.73
C LEU A 12 4.64 2.45 2.20
N ARG A 13 4.15 3.06 3.28
CA ARG A 13 4.74 4.27 3.86
C ARG A 13 5.37 3.93 5.20
N SER A 14 6.66 4.14 5.33
CA SER A 14 7.36 3.98 6.61
C SER A 14 7.08 5.15 7.56
N SER A 15 7.36 4.96 8.84
CA SER A 15 7.21 5.97 9.90
C SER A 15 7.92 7.30 9.66
N ASN A 16 8.96 7.33 8.82
CA ASN A 16 9.66 8.55 8.41
C ASN A 16 9.10 9.17 7.10
N ASN A 17 7.88 8.80 6.71
CA ASN A 17 7.16 9.32 5.55
C ASN A 17 7.84 9.02 4.19
N VAL A 18 8.59 7.91 4.11
CA VAL A 18 9.17 7.43 2.85
C VAL A 18 8.20 6.44 2.21
N ASP A 19 7.88 6.69 0.93
CA ASP A 19 6.93 5.91 0.17
C ASP A 19 7.64 4.86 -0.71
N PHE A 20 7.19 3.62 -0.61
CA PHE A 20 7.71 2.48 -1.38
C PHE A 20 6.60 1.92 -2.27
N ARG A 21 6.72 2.10 -3.59
CA ARG A 21 5.78 1.50 -4.55
C ARG A 21 6.08 0.01 -4.69
N CYS A 22 5.09 -0.82 -4.35
CA CYS A 22 5.20 -2.26 -4.27
C CYS A 22 4.06 -2.96 -5.01
N TYR A 23 4.19 -4.28 -5.17
CA TYR A 23 3.16 -5.13 -5.76
C TYR A 23 2.51 -5.98 -4.67
N LYS A 24 1.18 -5.89 -4.52
CA LYS A 24 0.39 -6.66 -3.56
C LYS A 24 0.65 -8.15 -3.71
N VAL A 25 0.66 -8.66 -4.94
CA VAL A 25 0.91 -10.09 -5.22
C VAL A 25 2.26 -10.55 -4.67
N LEU A 26 3.31 -9.74 -4.83
CA LEU A 26 4.64 -10.08 -4.35
C LEU A 26 4.70 -10.04 -2.81
N LEU A 27 4.06 -9.04 -2.21
CA LEU A 27 3.95 -8.89 -0.75
C LEU A 27 3.16 -10.03 -0.12
N SER A 28 2.03 -10.42 -0.72
CA SER A 28 1.22 -11.59 -0.32
C SER A 28 2.03 -12.88 -0.39
N PHE A 29 2.79 -13.08 -1.48
CA PHE A 29 3.63 -14.27 -1.63
C PHE A 29 4.77 -14.31 -0.61
N ALA A 30 5.34 -13.17 -0.27
CA ALA A 30 6.44 -13.05 0.68
C ALA A 30 6.00 -13.13 2.15
N SER A 31 4.74 -12.76 2.47
CA SER A 31 4.25 -12.69 3.84
C SER A 31 2.74 -12.93 3.95
N THR A 32 2.38 -13.91 4.79
CA THR A 32 0.99 -14.23 5.12
C THR A 32 0.26 -13.07 5.81
N PHE A 33 0.98 -12.14 6.44
CA PHE A 33 0.40 -10.93 7.01
C PHE A 33 -0.21 -10.05 5.90
N PHE A 34 0.54 -9.79 4.84
CA PHE A 34 0.05 -8.96 3.74
C PHE A 34 -1.04 -9.67 2.93
N ASP A 35 -0.94 -10.99 2.77
CA ASP A 35 -1.98 -11.79 2.15
C ASP A 35 -3.32 -11.65 2.89
N GLY A 36 -3.29 -11.83 4.22
CA GLY A 36 -4.44 -11.60 5.08
C GLY A 36 -4.94 -10.15 4.99
N MET A 37 -4.04 -9.17 5.11
CA MET A 37 -4.35 -7.74 5.05
C MET A 37 -5.11 -7.35 3.78
N PHE A 38 -4.64 -7.79 2.61
CA PHE A 38 -5.25 -7.44 1.33
C PHE A 38 -6.54 -8.21 1.02
N SER A 39 -6.78 -9.34 1.71
CA SER A 39 -8.03 -10.10 1.58
C SER A 39 -9.22 -9.48 2.33
N LEU A 40 -8.95 -8.58 3.29
CA LEU A 40 -9.99 -7.95 4.10
C LEU A 40 -10.76 -6.89 3.29
N PRO A 41 -12.09 -6.83 3.44
CA PRO A 41 -12.87 -5.74 2.86
C PRO A 41 -12.40 -4.41 3.46
N GLN A 42 -11.97 -3.50 2.59
CA GLN A 42 -11.66 -2.15 3.02
C GLN A 42 -12.96 -1.46 3.45
N PRO A 43 -12.99 -0.73 4.57
CA PRO A 43 -14.17 0.01 4.98
C PRO A 43 -14.56 0.97 3.86
N ASN A 44 -15.83 0.92 3.44
CA ASN A 44 -16.43 1.85 2.47
C ASN A 44 -16.55 3.22 3.13
N GLY A 45 -15.45 3.95 3.22
CA GLY A 45 -15.39 5.22 3.91
C GLY A 45 -14.13 5.95 3.51
N ALA A 46 -14.30 6.92 2.62
CA ALA A 46 -13.36 7.99 2.40
C ALA A 46 -13.26 8.83 3.69
N ASP A 47 -12.61 8.30 4.72
CA ASP A 47 -12.07 9.15 5.76
C ASP A 47 -10.92 9.90 5.09
N SER A 48 -11.21 11.16 4.79
CA SER A 48 -10.41 12.07 3.99
C SER A 48 -9.17 12.51 4.74
N ASP A 49 -8.33 11.56 5.13
CA ASP A 49 -6.95 11.82 5.46
C ASP A 49 -6.20 11.83 4.12
N GLY A 50 -5.69 13.00 3.72
CA GLY A 50 -5.06 13.20 2.41
C GLY A 50 -3.88 12.27 2.11
N ASP A 51 -3.47 11.47 3.09
CA ASP A 51 -2.42 10.48 3.04
C ASP A 51 -2.89 9.04 2.73
N ALA A 52 -4.20 8.76 2.70
CA ALA A 52 -4.72 7.40 2.44
C ALA A 52 -4.61 6.95 0.97
N MET A 53 -4.59 7.91 0.04
CA MET A 53 -4.43 7.67 -1.39
C MET A 53 -3.36 8.59 -1.98
N LYS A 54 -2.38 8.01 -2.67
CA LYS A 54 -1.35 8.74 -3.40
C LYS A 54 -1.23 8.20 -4.81
N ASP A 55 -1.27 9.08 -5.80
CA ASP A 55 -1.20 8.73 -7.23
C ASP A 55 -2.28 7.71 -7.68
N GLY A 56 -3.45 7.72 -7.01
CA GLY A 56 -4.53 6.76 -7.25
C GLY A 56 -4.32 5.38 -6.62
N LEU A 57 -3.22 5.18 -5.86
CA LEU A 57 -2.91 3.96 -5.12
C LEU A 57 -3.19 4.14 -3.63
N HIS A 58 -3.58 3.06 -2.96
CA HIS A 58 -3.72 3.05 -1.50
C HIS A 58 -2.35 3.09 -0.83
N VAL A 59 -2.23 3.95 0.17
CA VAL A 59 -1.05 4.05 1.03
C VAL A 59 -1.31 3.27 2.31
N VAL A 60 -0.41 2.33 2.60
CA VAL A 60 -0.44 1.52 3.82
C VAL A 60 0.66 2.01 4.76
N PRO A 61 0.32 2.57 5.93
CA PRO A 61 1.32 2.92 6.93
C PRO A 61 1.92 1.65 7.56
N MET A 62 3.23 1.64 7.74
CA MET A 62 4.03 0.54 8.28
C MET A 62 4.85 0.97 9.50
#